data_AF-A0A0N0UZ71-F1
#
_entry.id   AF-A0A0N0UZ71-F1
#
_cell.length_a   1.000
_cell.length_b   1.000
_cell.length_c   1.000
_cell.angle_alpha   90.00
_cell.angle_beta   90.00
_cell.angle_gamma   90.00
#
_symmetry.space_group_name_H-M   'P 1'
#
loop_
_entity.id
_entity.type
_entity.pdbx_description
1 polymer ?
#
loop_
_entity_poly.entity_id
_entity_poly.type
_entity_poly.pdbx_seq_one_letter_code
_entity_poly.pdbx_strand_id
1 'polypeptide(L)'
;MNNNYLVVSIKSWNKAIFDSKISKFEGQWFYISSLEQLTLKYLHKINPRYIFFMHWSYMVPVEITSAYTCICFHMTDLPFGRGGSPLQNLIIRGFKETKISAVLMNDKIDAGPIFCKNKLSLEGTAEEIFKKAALIEVDMILYIIKNHPKPVPQTGETVLFKRRTFADSIINMPQDIYSIYDMIRMLDAEGYPRAYILKDGFKYEFWRPHINENDQSIEAQVKITKISKGLE
;
A
#
# COMPACT_ATOMS: atom_id res chain seq x y z
N MET A 1 -24.44 -9.30 -18.80
CA MET A 1 -23.07 -8.77 -18.59
C MET A 1 -22.39 -9.63 -17.55
N ASN A 2 -21.07 -9.79 -17.64
CA ASN A 2 -20.34 -10.60 -16.69
C ASN A 2 -20.22 -9.85 -15.34
N ASN A 3 -20.71 -10.46 -14.26
CA ASN A 3 -20.80 -9.85 -12.93
C ASN A 3 -19.83 -10.50 -11.93
N ASN A 4 -18.75 -11.08 -12.44
CA ASN A 4 -17.70 -11.67 -11.63
C ASN A 4 -16.63 -10.62 -11.34
N TYR A 5 -16.18 -10.52 -10.11
CA TYR A 5 -15.18 -9.57 -9.65
C TYR A 5 -14.12 -10.29 -8.82
N LEU A 6 -12.88 -9.85 -8.93
CA LEU A 6 -11.77 -10.42 -8.20
C LEU A 6 -11.08 -9.33 -7.37
N VAL A 7 -10.84 -9.61 -6.10
CA VAL A 7 -9.94 -8.81 -5.25
C VAL A 7 -8.62 -9.55 -5.09
N VAL A 8 -7.51 -8.83 -5.23
CA VAL A 8 -6.15 -9.33 -5.06
C VAL A 8 -5.47 -8.52 -3.95
N SER A 9 -5.08 -9.17 -2.86
CA SER A 9 -4.28 -8.54 -1.80
C SER A 9 -3.60 -9.56 -0.89
N ILE A 10 -2.41 -9.21 -0.41
CA ILE A 10 -1.59 -10.06 0.49
C ILE A 10 -1.76 -9.77 1.98
N LYS A 11 -2.53 -8.75 2.37
CA LYS A 11 -2.61 -8.31 3.78
C LYS A 11 -3.85 -8.81 4.49
N SER A 12 -3.69 -9.19 5.76
CA SER A 12 -4.78 -9.72 6.59
C SER A 12 -5.98 -8.78 6.69
N TRP A 13 -5.76 -7.47 6.83
CA TRP A 13 -6.84 -6.48 6.91
C TRP A 13 -7.64 -6.35 5.61
N ASN A 14 -7.00 -6.52 4.44
CA ASN A 14 -7.72 -6.54 3.16
C ASN A 14 -8.55 -7.82 3.02
N LYS A 15 -8.07 -8.96 3.53
CA LYS A 15 -8.87 -10.19 3.57
C LYS A 15 -10.09 -10.03 4.49
N ALA A 16 -9.88 -9.49 5.69
CA ALA A 16 -10.97 -9.25 6.65
C ALA A 16 -12.04 -8.28 6.10
N ILE A 17 -11.63 -7.20 5.41
CA ILE A 17 -12.58 -6.25 4.81
C ILE A 17 -13.30 -6.85 3.60
N PHE A 18 -12.62 -7.70 2.82
CA PHE A 18 -13.25 -8.44 1.74
C PHE A 18 -14.37 -9.33 2.28
N ASP A 19 -14.08 -10.15 3.29
CA ASP A 19 -15.04 -11.10 3.87
C ASP A 19 -16.23 -10.42 4.52
N SER A 20 -15.99 -9.29 5.20
CA SER A 20 -17.03 -8.59 5.95
C SER A 20 -17.88 -7.64 5.09
N LYS A 21 -17.34 -7.08 4.00
CA LYS A 21 -17.99 -6.05 3.17
C LYS A 21 -18.05 -6.41 1.69
N ILE A 22 -16.89 -6.51 1.02
CA ILE A 22 -16.83 -6.57 -0.45
C ILE A 22 -17.54 -7.81 -0.99
N SER A 23 -17.40 -8.96 -0.34
CA SER A 23 -18.03 -10.23 -0.72
C SER A 23 -19.56 -10.18 -0.73
N LYS A 24 -20.16 -9.17 -0.11
CA LYS A 24 -21.62 -8.96 0.00
C LYS A 24 -22.16 -7.99 -1.05
N PHE A 25 -21.30 -7.37 -1.85
CA PHE A 25 -21.75 -6.53 -2.96
C PHE A 25 -22.38 -7.37 -4.06
N GLU A 26 -23.22 -6.74 -4.89
CA GLU A 26 -23.84 -7.40 -6.03
C GLU A 26 -22.80 -8.02 -6.97
N GLY A 27 -23.08 -9.23 -7.46
CA GLY A 27 -22.19 -10.02 -8.31
C GLY A 27 -21.52 -11.19 -7.57
N GLN A 28 -20.64 -11.90 -8.27
CA GLN A 28 -19.84 -12.99 -7.68
C GLN A 28 -18.43 -12.49 -7.37
N TRP A 29 -17.99 -12.67 -6.13
CA TRP A 29 -16.72 -12.15 -5.65
C TRP A 29 -15.72 -13.25 -5.34
N PHE A 30 -14.52 -13.09 -5.87
CA PHE A 30 -13.38 -13.98 -5.65
C PHE A 30 -12.26 -13.21 -4.96
N TYR A 31 -11.38 -13.94 -4.27
CA TYR A 31 -10.22 -13.37 -3.58
C TYR A 31 -8.96 -14.19 -3.86
N ILE A 32 -7.85 -13.51 -4.15
CA ILE A 32 -6.52 -14.09 -4.28
C ILE A 32 -5.57 -13.44 -3.28
N SER A 33 -4.82 -14.27 -2.55
CA SER A 33 -3.84 -13.83 -1.56
C SER A 33 -2.39 -14.13 -1.92
N SER A 34 -2.13 -14.87 -2.99
CA SER A 34 -0.79 -15.34 -3.34
C SER A 34 -0.53 -15.32 -4.84
N LEU A 35 0.75 -15.22 -5.22
CA LEU A 35 1.16 -15.08 -6.62
C LEU A 35 0.80 -16.34 -7.42
N GLU A 36 0.88 -17.50 -6.79
CA GLU A 36 0.63 -18.82 -7.38
C GLU A 36 -0.83 -18.98 -7.82
N GLN A 37 -1.75 -18.24 -7.21
CA GLN A 37 -3.17 -18.25 -7.58
C GLN A 37 -3.48 -17.31 -8.75
N LEU A 38 -2.70 -16.24 -8.94
CA LEU A 38 -2.91 -15.23 -9.97
C LEU A 38 -2.42 -15.71 -11.34
N THR A 39 -3.13 -16.68 -11.91
CA THR A 39 -2.80 -17.31 -13.19
C THR A 39 -3.87 -17.06 -14.25
N LEU A 40 -3.47 -16.94 -15.52
CA LEU A 40 -4.42 -16.83 -16.63
C LEU A 40 -5.45 -17.97 -16.63
N LYS A 41 -5.02 -19.21 -16.36
CA LYS A 41 -5.93 -20.37 -16.26
C LYS A 41 -7.04 -20.15 -15.23
N TYR A 42 -6.70 -19.63 -14.06
CA TYR A 42 -7.70 -19.34 -13.02
C TYR A 42 -8.57 -18.13 -13.40
N LEU A 43 -7.97 -17.08 -13.96
CA LEU A 43 -8.70 -15.89 -14.43
C LEU A 43 -9.67 -16.21 -15.57
N HIS A 44 -9.34 -17.12 -16.48
CA HIS A 44 -10.26 -17.59 -17.52
C HIS A 44 -11.46 -18.35 -16.93
N LYS A 45 -11.24 -19.13 -15.87
CA LYS A 45 -12.31 -19.87 -15.20
C LYS A 45 -13.32 -18.93 -14.52
N ILE A 46 -12.83 -17.91 -13.80
CA ILE A 46 -13.71 -16.97 -13.11
C ILE A 46 -14.22 -15.87 -14.07
N ASN A 47 -13.46 -15.57 -15.12
CA ASN A 47 -13.71 -14.50 -16.08
C ASN A 47 -14.11 -13.19 -15.38
N PRO A 48 -13.24 -12.48 -14.66
CA PRO A 48 -13.67 -11.30 -13.92
C PRO A 48 -13.84 -10.09 -14.84
N ARG A 49 -14.88 -9.28 -14.63
CA ARG A 49 -15.05 -7.98 -15.28
C ARG A 49 -13.98 -6.99 -14.83
N TYR A 50 -13.73 -6.94 -13.52
CA TYR A 50 -12.69 -6.12 -12.91
C TYR A 50 -11.85 -6.97 -11.95
N ILE A 51 -10.55 -6.70 -11.93
CA ILE A 51 -9.62 -7.23 -10.94
C ILE A 51 -9.08 -6.05 -10.12
N PHE A 52 -9.39 -6.03 -8.83
CA PHE A 52 -9.06 -4.95 -7.91
C PHE A 52 -7.83 -5.32 -7.06
N PHE A 53 -6.73 -4.59 -7.22
CA PHE A 53 -5.50 -4.76 -6.46
C PHE A 53 -5.46 -3.74 -5.31
N MET A 54 -5.82 -4.19 -4.10
CA MET A 54 -5.84 -3.33 -2.90
C MET A 54 -4.46 -3.19 -2.26
N HIS A 55 -3.71 -4.28 -2.13
CA HIS A 55 -2.33 -4.23 -1.64
C HIS A 55 -1.52 -5.40 -2.18
N TRP A 56 -0.72 -5.13 -3.21
CA TRP A 56 0.03 -6.14 -3.94
C TRP A 56 1.47 -5.70 -4.16
N SER A 57 2.43 -6.56 -3.81
CA SER A 57 3.85 -6.23 -3.82
C SER A 57 4.61 -6.77 -5.04
N TYR A 58 3.98 -7.66 -5.81
CA TYR A 58 4.57 -8.37 -6.93
C TYR A 58 4.23 -7.70 -8.25
N MET A 59 5.12 -7.85 -9.24
CA MET A 59 4.83 -7.44 -10.60
C MET A 59 3.68 -8.28 -11.15
N VAL A 60 2.68 -7.64 -11.75
CA VAL A 60 1.59 -8.33 -12.43
C VAL A 60 2.00 -8.55 -13.88
N PRO A 61 1.96 -9.80 -14.40
CA PRO A 61 2.29 -10.08 -15.79
C PRO A 61 1.47 -9.25 -16.79
N VAL A 62 2.11 -8.80 -17.87
CA VAL A 62 1.48 -7.95 -18.89
C VAL A 62 0.33 -8.67 -19.59
N GLU A 63 0.40 -9.99 -19.71
CA GLU A 63 -0.66 -10.81 -20.31
C GLU A 63 -1.95 -10.72 -19.48
N ILE A 64 -1.84 -10.58 -18.15
CA ILE A 64 -3.01 -10.39 -17.27
C ILE A 64 -3.57 -8.99 -17.42
N THR A 65 -2.73 -7.96 -17.36
CA THR A 65 -3.18 -6.55 -17.45
C THR A 65 -3.70 -6.19 -18.84
N SER A 66 -3.28 -6.91 -19.88
CA SER A 66 -3.78 -6.73 -21.25
C SER A 66 -5.08 -7.49 -21.51
N ALA A 67 -5.29 -8.64 -20.86
CA ALA A 67 -6.48 -9.46 -21.04
C ALA A 67 -7.66 -9.02 -20.15
N TYR A 68 -7.38 -8.39 -19.01
CA TYR A 68 -8.39 -8.04 -18.01
C TYR A 68 -8.28 -6.58 -17.57
N THR A 69 -9.41 -6.01 -17.16
CA THR A 69 -9.42 -4.66 -16.56
C THR A 69 -8.90 -4.73 -15.13
N CYS A 70 -7.59 -4.50 -14.98
CA CYS A 70 -6.89 -4.50 -13.70
C CYS A 70 -6.85 -3.09 -13.11
N ILE A 71 -7.31 -2.93 -11.86
CA ILE A 71 -7.42 -1.63 -11.19
C ILE A 71 -6.58 -1.68 -9.92
N CYS A 72 -5.55 -0.84 -9.84
CA CYS A 72 -4.70 -0.68 -8.66
C CYS A 72 -5.15 0.52 -7.84
N PHE A 73 -5.13 0.41 -6.51
CA PHE A 73 -5.33 1.53 -5.60
C PHE A 73 -3.97 2.08 -5.16
N HIS A 74 -3.56 3.19 -5.77
CA HIS A 74 -2.28 3.83 -5.49
C HIS A 74 -2.47 5.06 -4.60
N MET A 75 -1.80 5.13 -3.46
CA MET A 75 -2.03 6.14 -2.42
C MET A 75 -1.30 7.47 -2.64
N THR A 76 -1.33 7.98 -3.86
CA THR A 76 -0.86 9.33 -4.18
C THR A 76 -1.85 10.08 -5.06
N ASP A 77 -1.76 11.41 -5.08
CA ASP A 77 -2.51 12.26 -6.00
C ASP A 77 -1.89 12.25 -7.41
N LEU A 78 -1.98 11.10 -8.08
CA LEU A 78 -1.35 10.86 -9.39
C LEU A 78 -1.67 11.96 -10.41
N PRO A 79 -0.69 12.45 -11.20
CA PRO A 79 0.60 11.83 -11.49
C PRO A 79 1.73 12.11 -10.48
N PHE A 80 1.47 12.89 -9.42
CA PHE A 80 2.43 13.05 -8.34
C PHE A 80 2.61 11.73 -7.58
N GLY A 81 3.85 11.30 -7.37
CA GLY A 81 4.19 10.14 -6.53
C GLY A 81 4.00 8.77 -7.19
N ARG A 82 4.13 8.65 -8.52
CA ARG A 82 4.18 7.34 -9.20
C ARG A 82 5.34 6.50 -8.67
N GLY A 83 5.15 5.21 -8.45
CA GLY A 83 6.21 4.28 -8.06
C GLY A 83 6.06 3.69 -6.66
N GLY A 84 7.13 3.07 -6.18
CA GLY A 84 7.08 2.21 -5.00
C GLY A 84 7.12 2.95 -3.66
N SER A 85 6.70 2.25 -2.60
CA SER A 85 6.71 2.74 -1.21
C SER A 85 6.06 4.13 -1.04
N PRO A 86 4.84 4.36 -1.57
CA PRO A 86 4.24 5.68 -1.60
C PRO A 86 3.97 6.25 -0.19
N LEU A 87 3.48 5.43 0.75
CA LEU A 87 3.25 5.84 2.13
C LEU A 87 4.51 6.43 2.76
N GLN A 88 5.61 5.70 2.69
CA GLN A 88 6.87 6.10 3.30
C GLN A 88 7.44 7.36 2.63
N ASN A 89 7.36 7.42 1.29
CA ASN A 89 7.82 8.59 0.55
C ASN A 89 7.02 9.86 0.89
N LEU A 90 5.72 9.74 1.14
CA LEU A 90 4.87 10.85 1.57
C LEU A 90 5.22 11.31 2.99
N ILE A 91 5.35 10.37 3.93
CA ILE A 91 5.66 10.69 5.33
C ILE A 91 7.02 11.38 5.45
N ILE A 92 8.07 10.87 4.79
CA ILE A 92 9.42 11.51 4.80
C ILE A 92 9.39 12.93 4.23
N ARG A 93 8.45 13.23 3.33
CA ARG A 93 8.29 14.57 2.74
C ARG A 93 7.36 15.48 3.57
N GLY A 94 6.95 15.04 4.76
CA GLY A 94 6.12 15.83 5.67
C GLY A 94 4.64 15.89 5.30
N PHE A 95 4.17 15.10 4.33
CA PHE A 95 2.75 15.08 3.98
C PHE A 95 1.92 14.48 5.12
N LYS A 96 0.82 15.15 5.47
CA LYS A 96 -0.16 14.68 6.47
C LYS A 96 -1.43 14.13 5.84
N GLU A 97 -1.69 14.48 4.58
CA GLU A 97 -2.80 13.99 3.78
C GLU A 97 -2.34 13.67 2.36
N THR A 98 -3.07 12.79 1.68
CA THR A 98 -2.86 12.42 0.28
C THR A 98 -4.22 12.07 -0.38
N LYS A 99 -4.17 11.47 -1.56
CA LYS A 99 -5.31 10.79 -2.18
C LYS A 99 -4.98 9.34 -2.50
N ILE A 100 -6.00 8.49 -2.55
CA ILE A 100 -5.96 7.17 -3.17
C ILE A 100 -6.53 7.33 -4.58
N SER A 101 -5.77 6.91 -5.58
CA SER A 101 -6.15 6.90 -6.99
C SER A 101 -6.47 5.47 -7.42
N ALA A 102 -7.67 5.22 -7.95
CA ALA A 102 -8.00 3.97 -8.61
C ALA A 102 -7.54 4.02 -10.07
N VAL A 103 -6.44 3.33 -10.37
CA VAL A 103 -5.71 3.44 -11.64
C VAL A 103 -5.93 2.18 -12.45
N LEU A 104 -6.30 2.35 -13.73
CA LEU A 104 -6.24 1.27 -14.70
C LEU A 104 -4.77 0.90 -14.93
N MET A 105 -4.40 -0.34 -14.61
CA MET A 105 -3.03 -0.81 -14.80
C MET A 105 -2.70 -0.93 -16.29
N ASN A 106 -1.46 -0.59 -16.66
CA ASN A 106 -0.89 -0.81 -17.99
C ASN A 106 0.58 -1.26 -17.85
N ASP A 107 1.32 -1.23 -18.94
CA ASP A 107 2.75 -1.58 -19.02
C ASP A 107 3.68 -0.60 -18.28
N LYS A 108 3.15 0.55 -17.81
CA LYS A 108 3.90 1.59 -17.12
C LYS A 108 3.47 1.70 -15.66
N ILE A 109 4.43 1.79 -14.75
CA ILE A 109 4.19 1.87 -13.31
C ILE A 109 3.35 3.12 -12.97
N ASP A 110 2.16 2.90 -12.42
CA ASP A 110 1.20 3.91 -11.95
C ASP A 110 0.86 5.03 -12.96
N ALA A 111 0.99 4.78 -14.26
CA ALA A 111 0.83 5.80 -15.31
C ALA A 111 -0.49 5.69 -16.08
N GLY A 112 -1.31 4.69 -15.79
CA GLY A 112 -2.56 4.48 -16.52
C GLY A 112 -3.67 5.47 -16.16
N PRO A 113 -4.77 5.48 -16.94
CA PRO A 113 -5.94 6.31 -16.68
C PRO A 113 -6.56 6.08 -15.29
N ILE A 114 -7.19 7.11 -14.71
CA ILE A 114 -7.74 7.09 -13.35
C ILE A 114 -9.27 7.02 -13.41
N PHE A 115 -9.86 6.09 -12.65
CA PHE A 115 -11.32 5.98 -12.49
C PHE A 115 -11.87 7.02 -11.51
N CYS A 116 -11.25 7.14 -10.34
CA CYS A 116 -11.62 8.10 -9.30
C CYS A 116 -10.48 8.30 -8.31
N LYS A 117 -10.59 9.34 -7.47
CA LYS A 117 -9.67 9.63 -6.38
C LYS A 117 -10.43 10.01 -5.11
N ASN A 118 -9.96 9.54 -3.96
CA ASN A 118 -10.51 9.88 -2.66
C ASN A 118 -9.41 10.35 -1.71
N LYS A 119 -9.69 11.26 -0.78
CA LYS A 119 -8.72 11.75 0.21
C LYS A 119 -8.34 10.66 1.21
N LEU A 120 -7.10 10.68 1.70
CA LEU A 120 -6.60 9.80 2.75
C LEU A 120 -5.74 10.61 3.74
N SER A 121 -6.07 10.51 5.04
CA SER A 121 -5.20 11.00 6.12
C SER A 121 -4.02 10.04 6.33
N LEU A 122 -2.84 10.61 6.55
CA LEU A 122 -1.59 9.89 6.83
C LEU A 122 -1.25 9.90 8.34
N GLU A 123 -2.25 10.13 9.18
CA GLU A 123 -2.13 10.07 10.63
C GLU A 123 -2.17 8.62 11.14
N GLY A 124 -1.26 8.32 12.07
CA GLY A 124 -1.09 7.02 12.71
C GLY A 124 0.11 6.22 12.18
N THR A 125 0.18 4.98 12.62
CA THR A 125 1.10 3.95 12.12
C THR A 125 0.75 3.55 10.69
N ALA A 126 1.69 2.92 10.00
CA ALA A 126 1.47 2.44 8.65
C ALA A 126 0.27 1.49 8.57
N GLU A 127 0.11 0.58 9.53
CA GLU A 127 -1.03 -0.34 9.55
C GLU A 127 -2.36 0.38 9.69
N GLU A 128 -2.45 1.38 10.57
CA GLU A 128 -3.67 2.18 10.74
C GLU A 128 -4.01 2.94 9.46
N ILE A 129 -3.00 3.52 8.78
CA ILE A 129 -3.18 4.22 7.51
C ILE A 129 -3.64 3.24 6.42
N PHE A 130 -3.04 2.05 6.31
CA PHE A 130 -3.47 1.02 5.36
C PHE A 130 -4.89 0.52 5.63
N LYS A 131 -5.29 0.39 6.89
CA LYS A 131 -6.67 0.03 7.27
C LYS A 131 -7.68 1.12 6.90
N LYS A 132 -7.33 2.40 7.12
CA LYS A 132 -8.11 3.56 6.66
C LYS A 132 -8.24 3.55 5.13
N ALA A 133 -7.13 3.31 4.42
CA ALA A 133 -7.12 3.22 2.97
C ALA A 133 -8.03 2.10 2.45
N ALA A 134 -7.94 0.90 3.03
CA ALA A 134 -8.79 -0.23 2.65
C ALA A 134 -10.29 0.07 2.78
N LEU A 135 -10.70 0.83 3.79
CA LEU A 135 -12.10 1.28 3.94
C LEU A 135 -12.53 2.22 2.81
N ILE A 136 -11.68 3.17 2.44
CA ILE A 136 -11.94 4.09 1.32
C ILE A 136 -12.01 3.32 0.00
N GLU A 137 -11.12 2.36 -0.20
CA GLU A 137 -11.08 1.51 -1.39
C GLU A 137 -12.37 0.70 -1.57
N VAL A 138 -13.00 0.25 -0.47
CA VAL A 138 -14.32 -0.41 -0.54
C VAL A 138 -15.38 0.49 -1.19
N ASP A 139 -15.42 1.77 -0.81
CA ASP A 139 -16.36 2.73 -1.39
C ASP A 139 -16.04 3.02 -2.86
N MET A 140 -14.74 3.09 -3.20
CA MET A 140 -14.29 3.27 -4.58
C MET A 140 -14.65 2.05 -5.45
N ILE A 141 -14.48 0.83 -4.93
CA ILE A 141 -14.89 -0.42 -5.59
C ILE A 141 -16.40 -0.38 -5.87
N LEU A 142 -17.20 -0.08 -4.84
CA LEU A 142 -18.66 0.00 -4.98
C LEU A 142 -19.08 1.06 -6.03
N TYR A 143 -18.43 2.21 -6.04
CA TYR A 143 -18.64 3.24 -7.05
C TYR A 143 -18.32 2.73 -8.46
N ILE A 144 -17.18 2.06 -8.66
CA ILE A 144 -16.73 1.56 -9.97
C ILE A 144 -17.69 0.49 -10.51
N ILE A 145 -18.11 -0.47 -9.69
CA ILE A 145 -19.00 -1.56 -10.13
C ILE A 145 -20.42 -1.06 -10.40
N LYS A 146 -20.89 0.00 -9.71
CA LYS A 146 -22.24 0.53 -9.90
C LYS A 146 -22.33 1.46 -11.11
N ASN A 147 -21.31 2.29 -11.34
CA ASN A 147 -21.38 3.38 -12.30
C ASN A 147 -20.59 3.11 -13.58
N HIS A 148 -19.69 2.13 -13.59
CA HIS A 148 -18.80 1.81 -14.71
C HIS A 148 -18.14 3.05 -15.35
N PRO A 149 -17.53 3.93 -14.55
CA PRO A 149 -17.00 5.19 -15.06
C PRO A 149 -15.89 4.91 -16.08
N LYS A 150 -15.79 5.76 -17.11
CA LYS A 150 -14.66 5.72 -18.04
C LYS A 150 -13.45 6.36 -17.35
N PRO A 151 -12.30 5.69 -17.29
CA PRO A 151 -11.13 6.28 -16.65
C PRO A 151 -10.52 7.36 -17.53
N VAL A 152 -9.96 8.40 -16.91
CA VAL A 152 -9.44 9.59 -17.59
C VAL A 152 -7.91 9.57 -17.56
N PRO A 153 -7.21 9.89 -18.67
CA PRO A 153 -5.76 10.01 -18.67
C PRO A 153 -5.24 10.98 -17.60
N GLN A 154 -4.09 10.65 -17.01
CA GLN A 154 -3.45 11.54 -16.04
C GLN A 154 -2.97 12.83 -16.71
N THR A 155 -3.06 13.96 -16.03
CA THR A 155 -2.60 15.28 -16.49
C THR A 155 -1.81 15.98 -15.40
N GLY A 156 -0.90 16.89 -15.77
CA GLY A 156 -0.04 17.62 -14.84
C GLY A 156 1.37 17.04 -14.68
N GLU A 157 2.13 17.60 -13.74
CA GLU A 157 3.53 17.26 -13.50
C GLU A 157 3.68 15.89 -12.83
N THR A 158 4.59 15.06 -13.36
CA THR A 158 4.87 13.74 -12.81
C THR A 158 6.06 13.80 -11.86
N VAL A 159 5.87 13.32 -10.63
CA VAL A 159 6.94 13.10 -9.65
C VAL A 159 7.08 11.61 -9.39
N LEU A 160 8.30 11.09 -9.52
CA LEU A 160 8.58 9.66 -9.34
C LEU A 160 9.09 9.38 -7.92
N PHE A 161 8.48 8.40 -7.27
CA PHE A 161 8.91 7.84 -6.01
C PHE A 161 9.74 6.59 -6.23
N LYS A 162 10.86 6.50 -5.52
CA LYS A 162 11.70 5.31 -5.48
C LYS A 162 11.15 4.35 -4.45
N ARG A 163 11.07 3.07 -4.80
CA ARG A 163 10.80 1.99 -3.86
C ARG A 163 11.92 1.95 -2.82
N ARG A 164 11.54 1.91 -1.53
CA ARG A 164 12.51 1.77 -0.43
C ARG A 164 12.97 0.32 -0.31
N THR A 165 14.20 0.17 0.15
CA THR A 165 14.86 -1.09 0.48
C THR A 165 14.84 -1.33 1.98
N PHE A 166 15.22 -2.54 2.41
CA PHE A 166 15.39 -2.85 3.83
C PHE A 166 16.44 -1.96 4.51
N ALA A 167 17.53 -1.66 3.81
CA ALA A 167 18.61 -0.81 4.33
C ALA A 167 18.12 0.62 4.62
N ASP A 168 17.09 1.09 3.91
CA ASP A 168 16.49 2.39 4.17
C ASP A 168 15.73 2.45 5.50
N SER A 169 15.44 1.32 6.16
CA SER A 169 14.78 1.29 7.48
C SER A 169 15.71 1.66 8.65
N ILE A 170 16.99 1.93 8.41
CA ILE A 170 17.92 2.38 9.45
C ILE A 170 17.58 3.80 9.92
N ILE A 171 17.65 4.03 11.23
CA ILE A 171 17.54 5.36 11.84
C ILE A 171 18.95 5.94 11.96
N ASN A 172 19.30 6.88 11.09
CA ASN A 172 20.59 7.60 11.13
C ASN A 172 20.44 8.87 11.98
N MET A 173 21.23 9.02 13.05
CA MET A 173 21.22 10.20 13.93
C MET A 173 22.16 11.31 13.37
N PRO A 174 21.84 12.61 13.49
CA PRO A 174 20.76 13.22 14.27
C PRO A 174 19.62 13.70 13.37
N GLN A 175 18.45 13.06 13.48
CA GLN A 175 17.19 13.66 13.03
C GLN A 175 16.45 14.20 14.25
N ASP A 176 15.58 15.19 14.07
CA ASP A 176 14.69 15.66 15.13
C ASP A 176 13.75 14.54 15.61
N ILE A 177 13.13 14.73 16.77
CA ILE A 177 12.26 13.70 17.38
C ILE A 177 11.10 13.31 16.46
N TYR A 178 10.52 14.25 15.70
CA TYR A 178 9.41 13.96 14.80
C TYR A 178 9.84 13.08 13.63
N SER A 179 11.04 13.31 13.10
CA SER A 179 11.61 12.48 12.05
C SER A 179 11.88 11.04 12.51
N ILE A 180 12.35 10.84 13.75
CA ILE A 180 12.49 9.51 14.36
C ILE A 180 11.12 8.86 14.53
N TYR A 181 10.13 9.60 15.04
CA TYR A 181 8.75 9.13 15.18
C TYR A 181 8.15 8.70 13.83
N ASP A 182 8.31 9.53 12.81
CA ASP A 182 7.85 9.27 11.44
C ASP A 182 8.52 8.02 10.86
N MET A 183 9.83 7.84 11.09
CA MET A 183 10.57 6.63 10.70
C MET A 183 10.00 5.37 11.33
N ILE A 184 9.73 5.38 12.63
CA ILE A 184 9.17 4.21 13.34
C ILE A 184 7.75 3.94 12.85
N ARG A 185 6.86 4.94 12.85
CA ARG A 185 5.43 4.71 12.57
C ARG A 185 5.17 4.29 11.12
N MET A 186 5.94 4.81 10.15
CA MET A 186 5.70 4.50 8.73
C MET A 186 6.13 3.08 8.33
N LEU A 187 6.83 2.38 9.23
CA LEU A 187 7.30 1.02 9.07
C LEU A 187 6.58 0.03 10.02
N ASP A 188 5.70 0.54 10.88
CA ASP A 188 4.92 -0.28 11.81
C ASP A 188 3.66 -0.83 11.14
N ALA A 189 3.83 -1.96 10.44
CA ALA A 189 2.75 -2.73 9.84
C ALA A 189 3.13 -4.20 9.59
N GLU A 190 2.13 -5.07 9.50
CA GLU A 190 2.31 -6.47 9.12
C GLU A 190 3.20 -6.64 7.87
N GLY A 191 4.30 -7.37 8.04
CA GLY A 191 5.23 -7.71 6.96
C GLY A 191 6.11 -6.56 6.46
N TYR A 192 6.10 -5.39 7.11
CA TYR A 192 7.02 -4.29 6.80
C TYR A 192 8.30 -4.38 7.65
N PRO A 193 9.47 -3.98 7.11
CA PRO A 193 10.72 -3.98 7.85
C PRO A 193 10.73 -2.82 8.85
N ARG A 194 10.70 -3.14 10.15
CA ARG A 194 10.70 -2.16 11.24
C ARG A 194 11.89 -1.20 11.16
N ALA A 195 11.68 0.03 11.62
CA ALA A 195 12.76 0.98 11.81
C ALA A 195 13.78 0.41 12.80
N TYR A 196 15.07 0.59 12.55
CA TYR A 196 16.09 -0.01 13.41
C TYR A 196 17.34 0.84 13.59
N ILE A 197 18.03 0.58 14.70
CA ILE A 197 19.39 1.08 14.99
C ILE A 197 20.33 -0.11 15.08
N LEU A 198 21.56 0.05 14.57
CA LEU A 198 22.66 -0.88 14.79
C LEU A 198 23.66 -0.22 15.75
N LYS A 199 23.90 -0.83 16.90
CA LYS A 199 24.82 -0.30 17.90
C LYS A 199 25.42 -1.42 18.74
N ASP A 200 26.73 -1.35 19.00
CA ASP A 200 27.47 -2.26 19.88
C ASP A 200 27.28 -3.75 19.56
N GLY A 201 27.13 -4.10 18.27
CA GLY A 201 26.90 -5.48 17.82
C GLY A 201 25.46 -5.98 18.01
N PHE A 202 24.51 -5.08 18.26
CA PHE A 202 23.09 -5.38 18.39
C PHE A 202 22.25 -4.59 17.38
N LYS A 203 21.14 -5.21 16.95
CA LYS A 203 20.06 -4.57 16.21
C LYS A 203 18.89 -4.29 17.14
N TYR A 204 18.43 -3.04 17.16
CA TYR A 204 17.29 -2.56 17.91
C TYR A 204 16.18 -2.22 16.94
N GLU A 205 15.10 -3.00 16.92
CA GLU A 205 13.95 -2.77 16.04
C GLU A 205 12.80 -2.15 16.83
N PHE A 206 12.21 -1.07 16.32
CA PHE A 206 11.22 -0.27 17.04
C PHE A 206 9.82 -0.37 16.40
N TRP A 207 8.77 -0.33 17.22
CA TRP A 207 7.36 -0.27 16.78
C TRP A 207 6.47 0.27 17.90
N ARG A 208 5.20 0.55 17.59
CA ARG A 208 4.22 1.21 18.48
C ARG A 208 4.74 2.51 19.10
N PRO A 209 5.18 3.48 18.28
CA PRO A 209 5.69 4.74 18.80
C PRO A 209 4.54 5.61 19.33
N HIS A 210 4.76 6.23 20.49
CA HIS A 210 3.96 7.31 21.04
C HIS A 210 4.86 8.52 21.23
N ILE A 211 4.53 9.66 20.62
CA ILE A 211 5.29 10.90 20.75
C ILE A 211 4.63 11.80 21.80
N ASN A 212 5.44 12.32 22.72
CA ASN A 212 5.04 13.36 23.65
C ASN A 212 5.70 14.68 23.23
N GLU A 213 4.89 15.62 22.75
CA GLU A 213 5.38 16.90 22.25
C GLU A 213 5.89 17.82 23.37
N ASN A 214 5.39 17.65 24.60
CA ASN A 214 5.72 18.53 25.73
C ASN A 214 7.17 18.37 26.19
N ASP A 215 7.69 17.15 26.20
CA ASP A 215 9.05 16.83 26.63
C ASP A 215 9.94 16.29 25.50
N GLN A 216 9.43 16.33 24.26
CA GLN A 216 10.15 15.90 23.05
C GLN A 216 10.67 14.46 23.16
N SER A 217 9.81 13.55 23.65
CA SER A 217 10.15 12.15 23.84
C SER A 217 9.32 11.20 22.96
N ILE A 218 9.86 9.99 22.72
CA ILE A 218 9.14 8.88 22.08
C ILE A 218 9.21 7.68 22.99
N GLU A 219 8.06 7.12 23.32
CA GLU A 219 7.93 5.79 23.90
C GLU A 219 7.64 4.78 22.79
N ALA A 220 8.39 3.68 22.73
CA ALA A 220 8.20 2.64 21.72
C ALA A 220 8.58 1.26 22.27
N GLN A 221 8.02 0.21 21.69
CA GLN A 221 8.49 -1.15 21.93
C GLN A 221 9.77 -1.41 21.15
N VAL A 222 10.70 -2.15 21.75
CA VAL A 222 11.98 -2.52 21.14
C VAL A 222 12.23 -4.02 21.22
N LYS A 223 12.76 -4.57 20.14
CA LYS A 223 13.32 -5.93 20.08
C LYS A 223 14.82 -5.79 19.85
N ILE A 224 15.60 -6.41 20.72
CA ILE A 224 17.05 -6.37 20.67
C ILE A 224 17.54 -7.74 20.20
N THR A 225 18.34 -7.77 19.14
CA THR A 225 18.91 -9.00 18.57
C THR A 225 20.41 -8.86 18.46
N LYS A 226 21.18 -9.84 18.94
CA LYS A 226 22.63 -9.88 18.75
C LYS A 226 22.94 -10.15 17.28
N ILE A 227 23.82 -9.34 16.68
CA ILE A 227 24.28 -9.54 15.31
C ILE A 227 25.37 -10.61 15.38
N SER A 228 25.08 -11.80 14.85
CA SER A 228 26.12 -12.82 14.64
C SER A 228 27.13 -12.30 13.61
N LYS A 229 28.43 -12.35 13.93
CA LYS A 229 29.50 -12.08 12.95
C LYS A 229 29.28 -13.00 11.72
N GLY A 230 28.98 -12.44 10.55
CA GLY A 230 28.78 -13.23 9.33
C GLY A 230 27.90 -12.64 8.24
N LEU A 231 27.76 -11.32 8.16
CA LEU A 231 27.22 -10.62 6.98
C LEU A 231 28.08 -9.37 6.74
N GLU A 232 29.36 -9.61 6.46
CA GLU A 232 30.18 -8.70 5.64
C GLU A 232 30.03 -9.15 4.18
#